data_AF-A0A6L8BCR1-F1
#
_entry.id   AF-A0A6L8BCR1-F1
#
_cell.length_a   1.000
_cell.length_b   1.000
_cell.length_c   1.000
_cell.angle_alpha   90.00
_cell.angle_beta   90.00
_cell.angle_gamma   90.00
#
_symmetry.space_group_name_H-M   'P 1'
#
loop_
_entity.id
_entity.type
_entity.pdbx_description
1 polymer ?
#
loop_
_entity_poly.entity_id
_entity_poly.type
_entity_poly.pdbx_seq_one_letter_code
_entity_poly.pdbx_strand_id
1 'polypeptide(L)'
;MPDATFRHAKTVAAASGITLKQFFTEALEERLRRGAVETRNGGAEPPWMAGFGALADMADENRHILKLIEEEFEKLSPEHLP
;
A
#
# COMPACT_ATOMS: atom_id res chain seq x y z
N MET A 1 -17.55 -22.64 12.40
CA MET A 1 -16.64 -22.55 11.23
C MET A 1 -17.20 -23.42 10.12
N PRO A 2 -17.18 -22.99 8.84
CA PRO A 2 -17.68 -23.80 7.75
C PRO A 2 -16.93 -25.12 7.61
N ASP A 3 -17.69 -26.17 7.30
CA ASP A 3 -17.21 -27.56 7.22
C ASP A 3 -16.09 -27.75 6.18
N ALA A 4 -16.21 -27.08 5.03
CA ALA A 4 -15.19 -27.09 3.98
C ALA A 4 -13.86 -26.50 4.47
N THR A 5 -13.92 -25.38 5.19
CA THR A 5 -12.74 -24.72 5.78
C THR A 5 -12.07 -25.61 6.82
N PHE A 6 -12.84 -26.32 7.65
CA PHE A 6 -12.28 -27.23 8.65
C PHE A 6 -11.55 -28.42 8.02
N ARG A 7 -12.13 -29.02 6.97
CA ARG A 7 -11.47 -30.12 6.24
C ARG A 7 -10.19 -29.65 5.58
N HIS A 8 -10.22 -28.48 4.94
CA HIS A 8 -9.03 -27.90 4.34
C HIS A 8 -7.93 -27.65 5.38
N ALA A 9 -8.26 -27.05 6.54
CA ALA A 9 -7.31 -26.83 7.63
C ALA A 9 -6.69 -28.14 8.14
N LYS A 10 -7.48 -29.22 8.23
CA LYS A 10 -6.97 -30.56 8.57
C LYS A 10 -5.95 -31.07 7.54
N THR A 11 -6.27 -30.97 6.25
CA THR A 11 -5.36 -31.39 5.18
C THR A 11 -4.05 -30.61 5.23
N VAL A 12 -4.12 -29.30 5.43
CA VAL A 12 -2.94 -28.43 5.53
C VAL A 12 -2.11 -28.76 6.77
N ALA A 13 -2.75 -28.90 7.94
CA ALA A 13 -2.05 -29.28 9.17
C ALA A 13 -1.32 -30.62 9.03
N ALA A 14 -1.98 -31.62 8.42
CA ALA A 14 -1.38 -32.92 8.15
C ALA A 14 -0.20 -32.84 7.16
N ALA A 15 -0.34 -32.06 6.08
CA ALA A 15 0.73 -31.85 5.10
C ALA A 15 1.96 -31.15 5.72
N SER A 16 1.73 -30.26 6.68
CA SER A 16 2.78 -29.57 7.43
C SER A 16 3.30 -30.36 8.64
N GLY A 17 2.80 -31.57 8.89
CA GLY A 17 3.25 -32.42 10.01
C GLY A 17 2.90 -31.89 11.41
N ILE A 18 1.93 -30.98 11.52
CA ILE A 18 1.53 -30.37 12.79
C ILE A 18 0.11 -30.76 13.18
N THR A 19 -0.21 -30.61 14.46
CA THR A 19 -1.58 -30.85 14.93
C THR A 19 -2.51 -29.75 14.45
N LEU A 20 -3.79 -30.07 14.25
CA LEU A 20 -4.79 -29.08 13.89
C LEU A 20 -4.92 -27.96 14.94
N LYS A 21 -4.74 -28.30 16.22
CA LYS A 21 -4.71 -27.32 17.32
C LYS A 21 -3.57 -26.32 17.12
N GLN A 22 -2.36 -26.82 16.86
CA GLN A 22 -1.18 -25.99 16.62
C GLN A 22 -1.37 -25.08 15.40
N PHE A 23 -1.89 -25.62 14.29
CA PHE A 23 -2.22 -24.83 13.10
C PHE A 23 -3.15 -23.65 13.42
N PHE A 24 -4.21 -23.89 14.19
CA PHE A 24 -5.12 -22.80 14.59
C PHE A 24 -4.48 -21.82 15.58
N THR A 25 -3.67 -22.31 16.53
CA THR A 25 -2.95 -21.46 17.47
C THR A 25 -2.01 -20.51 16.74
N GLU A 26 -1.16 -21.01 15.86
CA GLU A 26 -0.22 -20.21 15.08
C GLU A 26 -0.94 -19.19 14.18
N ALA A 27 -2.00 -19.62 13.51
CA ALA A 27 -2.81 -18.73 12.67
C ALA A 27 -3.47 -17.60 13.49
N LEU A 28 -3.97 -17.91 14.69
CA LEU A 28 -4.59 -16.93 15.57
C LEU A 28 -3.55 -15.95 16.14
N GLU A 29 -2.42 -16.46 16.63
CA GLU A 29 -1.32 -15.63 17.13
C GLU A 29 -0.80 -14.69 16.04
N GLU A 30 -0.63 -15.19 14.83
CA GLU A 30 -0.21 -14.38 13.69
C GLU A 30 -1.25 -13.31 13.35
N ARG A 31 -2.55 -13.63 13.37
CA ARG A 31 -3.59 -12.64 13.12
C ARG A 31 -3.65 -11.58 14.21
N LEU A 32 -3.49 -11.96 15.48
CA LEU A 32 -3.46 -11.02 16.60
C LEU A 32 -2.22 -10.12 16.54
N ARG A 33 -1.06 -10.67 16.18
CA ARG A 33 0.18 -9.92 15.97
C ARG A 33 0.05 -8.92 14.82
N ARG A 34 -0.49 -9.36 13.67
CA ARG A 34 -0.78 -8.49 12.52
C ARG A 34 -1.81 -7.43 12.86
N GLY A 35 -2.91 -7.79 13.52
CA GLY A 35 -3.91 -6.84 13.99
C GLY A 35 -3.32 -5.80 14.95
N ALA A 36 -2.40 -6.20 15.84
CA ALA A 36 -1.69 -5.24 16.70
C ALA A 36 -0.69 -4.35 15.95
N VAL A 37 -0.10 -4.81 14.84
CA VAL A 37 0.75 -3.99 13.96
C VAL A 37 -0.12 -3.08 13.08
N GLU A 38 -1.20 -3.60 12.53
CA GLU A 38 -2.20 -2.89 11.73
C GLU A 38 -2.89 -1.82 12.58
N THR A 39 -3.24 -2.04 13.85
CA THR A 39 -3.78 -1.00 14.73
C THR A 39 -2.72 0.05 15.11
N ARG A 40 -1.44 -0.32 15.18
CA ARG A 40 -0.33 0.64 15.39
C ARG A 40 -0.05 1.50 14.16
N ASN A 41 -0.29 0.97 12.96
CA ASN A 41 -0.08 1.67 11.69
C ASN A 41 -1.39 2.14 11.02
N GLY A 42 -2.56 1.85 11.60
CA GLY A 42 -3.86 1.86 10.92
C GLY A 42 -4.68 3.12 11.10
N GLY A 43 -4.04 4.19 11.54
CA GLY A 43 -4.66 5.53 11.62
C GLY A 43 -3.69 6.67 11.35
N ALA A 44 -2.39 6.40 11.26
CA ALA A 44 -1.40 7.40 10.91
C ALA A 44 -1.01 7.20 9.45
N GLU A 45 -1.24 8.21 8.61
CA GLU A 45 -0.63 8.25 7.29
C GLU A 45 0.89 8.08 7.43
N PRO A 46 1.54 7.33 6.52
CA PRO A 46 2.97 7.13 6.62
C PRO A 46 3.69 8.50 6.50
N PRO A 47 4.88 8.70 7.12
CA PRO A 47 5.50 10.02 7.19
C PRO A 47 5.73 10.72 5.84
N TRP A 48 5.89 9.96 4.76
CA TRP A 48 6.05 10.49 3.40
C TRP A 48 4.76 11.04 2.77
N MET A 49 3.59 10.77 3.37
CA MET A 49 2.29 11.29 2.94
C MET A 49 1.93 12.65 3.56
N ALA A 50 2.78 13.21 4.44
CA ALA A 50 2.47 14.43 5.20
C ALA A 50 2.11 15.66 4.33
N GLY A 51 2.48 15.69 3.05
CA GLY A 51 2.13 16.75 2.11
C GLY A 51 1.20 16.33 0.96
N PHE A 52 0.71 15.09 0.97
CA PHE A 52 -0.10 14.57 -0.13
C PHE A 52 -1.43 15.34 -0.22
N GLY A 53 -1.71 15.93 -1.39
CA GLY A 53 -2.94 16.70 -1.63
C GLY A 53 -2.96 18.11 -1.05
N ALA A 54 -1.90 18.55 -0.36
CA ALA A 54 -1.85 19.87 0.29
C ALA A 54 -1.95 21.06 -0.69
N LEU A 55 -1.72 20.82 -1.99
CA LEU A 55 -1.79 21.83 -3.05
C LEU A 55 -2.91 21.55 -4.07
N ALA A 56 -3.92 20.74 -3.69
CA ALA A 56 -4.98 20.33 -4.61
C ALA A 56 -5.87 21.49 -5.09
N ASP A 57 -5.96 22.57 -4.32
CA ASP A 57 -6.71 23.79 -4.64
C ASP A 57 -5.90 24.78 -5.50
N MET A 58 -4.61 24.56 -5.71
CA MET A 58 -3.73 25.44 -6.50
C MET A 58 -3.69 25.12 -7.99
N ALA A 59 -4.80 24.61 -8.54
CA ALA A 59 -4.89 24.26 -9.96
C ALA A 59 -4.62 25.45 -10.89
N ASP A 60 -5.00 26.65 -10.49
CA ASP A 60 -4.83 27.87 -11.28
C ASP A 60 -3.37 28.34 -11.28
N GLU A 61 -2.72 28.30 -10.12
CA GLU A 61 -1.30 28.63 -9.96
C GLU A 61 -0.41 27.66 -10.73
N ASN A 62 -0.71 26.35 -10.69
CA ASN A 62 -0.01 25.35 -11.49
C ASN A 62 -0.12 25.65 -12.99
N ARG A 63 -1.29 26.09 -13.49
CA ARG A 63 -1.44 26.47 -14.90
C ARG A 63 -0.65 27.72 -15.24
N HIS A 64 -0.59 28.69 -14.34
CA HIS A 64 0.21 29.90 -14.53
C HIS A 64 1.71 29.58 -14.63
N ILE A 65 2.24 28.80 -13.69
CA ILE A 65 3.64 28.37 -13.66
C ILE A 65 3.98 27.56 -14.92
N LEU A 66 3.14 26.61 -15.32
CA LEU A 66 3.38 25.81 -16.53
C LEU A 66 3.41 26.67 -17.80
N LYS A 67 2.54 27.68 -17.89
CA LYS A 67 2.55 28.64 -19.01
C LYS A 67 3.85 29.43 -19.06
N LEU A 68 4.35 29.88 -17.90
CA LEU A 68 5.63 30.58 -17.81
C LEU A 68 6.79 29.66 -18.20
N ILE A 69 6.79 28.40 -17.76
CA ILE A 69 7.81 27.42 -18.16
C ILE A 69 7.79 27.23 -19.67
N GLU A 70 6.63 27.03 -20.29
CA GLU A 70 6.51 26.86 -21.74
C GLU A 70 7.06 28.09 -22.48
N GLU A 71 6.68 29.30 -22.06
CA GLU A 71 7.15 30.56 -22.64
C GLU A 71 8.67 30.73 -22.54
N GLU A 72 9.28 30.30 -21.43
CA GLU A 72 10.73 30.36 -21.23
C GLU A 72 11.49 29.24 -21.96
N PHE A 73 10.87 28.07 -22.11
CA PHE A 73 11.50 26.85 -22.66
C PHE A 73 11.07 26.49 -24.09
N GLU A 74 10.34 27.36 -24.81
CA GLU A 74 9.97 27.24 -26.23
C GLU A 74 11.18 27.36 -27.21
N LYS A 75 12.33 26.78 -26.86
CA LYS A 75 13.52 26.67 -27.72
C LYS A 75 14.17 25.29 -27.59
N LEU A 76 13.50 24.27 -28.11
CA LEU A 76 14.21 23.10 -28.63
C LEU A 76 14.17 23.18 -30.16
N SER A 77 15.22 23.78 -30.73
CA SER A 77 15.49 23.67 -32.16
C SER A 77 15.72 22.19 -32.52
N PRO A 78 15.24 21.71 -33.69
CA PRO A 78 15.38 20.32 -34.11
C PRO A 78 16.83 19.81 -34.21
N GLU A 79 17.83 20.69 -34.13
CA GLU A 79 19.25 20.37 -34.07
C GLU A 79 19.75 19.80 -32.72
N HIS A 80 18.87 19.68 -31.71
CA HIS A 80 19.19 19.06 -30.41
C HIS A 80 18.57 17.67 -30.20
N LEU A 81 18.07 17.02 -31.26
CA LEU A 81 17.71 15.60 -31.23
C LEU A 81 18.96 14.75 -31.57
N PRO A 82 19.32 13.74 -30.75
CA PRO A 82 20.46 12.86 -31.01
C PRO A 82 20.27 11.97 -32.24
#